data_AF-A0A7V7VTU7-F1
#
_entry.id   AF-A0A7V7VTU7-F1
#
_cell.length_a   1.000
_cell.length_b   1.000
_cell.length_c   1.000
_cell.angle_alpha   90.00
_cell.angle_beta   90.00
_cell.angle_gamma   90.00
#
_symmetry.space_group_name_H-M   'P 1'
#
loop_
_entity.id
_entity.type
_entity.pdbx_description
1 polymer ?
#
loop_
_entity_poly.entity_id
_entity_poly.type
_entity_poly.pdbx_seq_one_letter_code
_entity_poly.pdbx_strand_id
1 'polypeptide(L)' 'MDNDAPTVNRMVELPERTKDFLSKLDEDDIDNLEDAIKFYATVRTMGHVVKWLAITVLAIIVGIASLYENTLKIWGWFHK' A
#
# COMPACT_ATOMS: atom_id res chain seq x y z
N MET A 1 -21.95 -21.29 13.87
CA MET A 1 -21.90 -20.25 14.92
C MET A 1 -22.94 -19.22 14.49
N ASP A 2 -24.01 -19.08 15.26
CA ASP A 2 -25.08 -18.11 15.00
C ASP A 2 -24.50 -16.70 14.98
N ASN A 3 -24.60 -16.00 13.85
CA ASN A 3 -24.07 -14.65 13.66
C ASN A 3 -25.08 -13.54 14.01
N ASP A 4 -26.27 -13.90 14.49
CA ASP A 4 -27.40 -13.01 14.81
C ASP A 4 -27.66 -12.89 16.32
N ALA A 5 -26.61 -12.96 17.16
CA ALA A 5 -26.74 -12.41 18.50
C ALA A 5 -26.98 -10.90 18.37
N PRO A 6 -28.06 -10.35 18.97
CA PRO A 6 -28.44 -8.94 18.81
C PRO A 6 -27.23 -8.08 19.15
N THR A 7 -26.87 -7.16 18.24
CA THR A 7 -25.68 -6.28 18.28
C THR A 7 -25.35 -5.73 19.67
N VAL A 8 -26.39 -5.49 20.47
CA VAL A 8 -26.34 -5.10 21.88
C VAL A 8 -25.47 -6.05 22.74
N ASN A 9 -25.55 -7.36 22.56
CA ASN A 9 -24.81 -8.34 23.38
C ASN A 9 -23.30 -8.32 23.07
N ARG A 10 -22.91 -8.04 21.82
CA ARG A 10 -21.49 -7.91 21.43
C ARG A 10 -20.85 -6.63 21.95
N MET A 11 -21.61 -5.54 22.11
CA MET A 11 -21.09 -4.28 22.67
C MET A 11 -20.79 -4.38 24.17
N VAL A 12 -21.48 -5.27 24.90
CA VAL A 12 -21.24 -5.51 26.33
C VAL A 12 -19.86 -6.12 26.58
N GLU A 13 -19.38 -6.97 25.68
CA GLU A 13 -18.11 -7.70 25.79
C GLU A 13 -16.88 -6.87 25.36
N LEU A 14 -17.07 -5.69 24.77
CA LEU A 14 -15.95 -4.86 24.33
C LEU A 14 -15.17 -4.28 25.52
N PRO A 15 -13.85 -4.05 25.39
CA PRO A 15 -13.09 -3.27 26.37
C PRO A 15 -13.66 -1.86 26.52
N GLU A 16 -13.62 -1.28 27.73
CA GLU A 16 -14.18 0.06 28.01
C GLU A 16 -13.65 1.13 27.06
N ARG A 17 -12.36 1.09 26.74
CA ARG A 17 -11.72 1.99 25.76
C ARG A 17 -12.37 1.92 24.38
N THR A 18 -12.72 0.72 23.92
CA THR A 18 -13.33 0.52 22.61
C THR A 18 -14.76 1.01 22.61
N LYS A 19 -15.51 0.82 23.70
CA LYS A 19 -16.87 1.39 23.83
C LYS A 19 -16.84 2.92 23.81
N ASP A 20 -15.93 3.53 24.56
CA ASP A 20 -15.75 4.99 24.58
C ASP A 20 -15.36 5.53 23.21
N PHE A 21 -14.45 4.86 22.50
CA PHE A 21 -14.08 5.20 21.14
C PHE A 21 -15.25 5.10 20.15
N LEU A 22 -16.00 3.99 20.17
CA LEU A 22 -17.18 3.80 19.32
C LEU A 22 -18.32 4.77 19.63
N SER A 23 -18.44 5.21 20.89
CA SER A 23 -19.46 6.18 21.30
C SER A 23 -19.21 7.61 20.79
N LYS A 24 -17.99 7.89 20.32
CA LYS A 24 -17.54 9.21 19.85
C LYS A 24 -17.53 9.33 18.32
N LEU A 25 -17.73 8.22 17.61
CA LEU A 25 -17.73 8.19 16.15
C LEU A 25 -19.09 8.65 15.64
N ASP A 26 -19.09 9.68 14.80
CA ASP A 26 -20.27 10.05 14.01
C ASP A 26 -20.35 9.18 12.73
N GLU A 27 -21.47 9.24 12.01
CA GLU A 27 -21.71 8.42 10.81
C GLU A 27 -20.59 8.63 9.76
N ASP A 28 -20.15 9.88 9.57
CA ASP A 28 -19.03 10.23 8.69
C ASP A 28 -17.69 9.62 9.15
N ASP A 29 -17.46 9.54 10.46
CA ASP A 29 -16.21 8.99 10.98
C ASP A 29 -16.16 7.45 10.84
N ILE A 30 -17.32 6.80 10.91
CA ILE A 30 -17.45 5.36 10.67
C ILE A 30 -17.09 5.02 9.22
N ASP A 31 -17.64 5.77 8.27
CA ASP A 31 -17.35 5.60 6.84
C ASP A 31 -15.86 5.84 6.55
N ASN A 32 -15.29 6.91 7.10
CA ASN A 32 -13.86 7.20 6.97
C ASN A 32 -12.98 6.10 7.58
N LEU A 33 -13.38 5.52 8.71
CA LEU A 33 -12.64 4.44 9.36
C LEU A 33 -12.70 3.15 8.52
N GLU A 34 -13.85 2.82 7.95
CA GLU A 34 -14.00 1.67 7.04
C GLU A 34 -13.10 1.82 5.81
N ASP A 35 -13.09 3.00 5.20
CA ASP A 35 -12.24 3.31 4.05
C ASP A 35 -10.75 3.29 4.41
N ALA A 36 -10.38 3.82 5.58
CA ALA A 36 -9.00 3.77 6.07
C ALA A 36 -8.52 2.32 6.27
N ILE A 37 -9.38 1.43 6.79
CA ILE A 37 -9.05 0.01 6.97
C ILE A 37 -8.86 -0.68 5.61
N LYS A 38 -9.76 -0.45 4.65
CA LYS A 38 -9.63 -0.98 3.27
C LYS A 38 -8.38 -0.48 2.58
N PHE A 39 -8.09 0.81 2.72
CA PHE A 39 -6.89 1.43 2.18
C PHE A 39 -5.63 0.83 2.80
N TYR A 40 -5.58 0.68 4.12
CA TYR A 40 -4.45 0.07 4.81
C TYR A 40 -4.22 -1.38 4.37
N ALA A 41 -5.29 -2.18 4.24
CA ALA A 41 -5.18 -3.56 3.73
C ALA A 41 -4.60 -3.60 2.30
N THR A 42 -5.01 -2.65 1.46
CA THR A 42 -4.51 -2.51 0.08
C THR A 42 -3.03 -2.10 0.08
N VAL A 43 -2.67 -1.05 0.81
CA VAL A 43 -1.30 -0.54 0.91
C VAL A 43 -0.35 -1.55 1.54
N ARG A 44 -0.79 -2.28 2.58
CA ARG A 44 -0.01 -3.35 3.21
C ARG A 44 0.38 -4.42 2.20
N THR A 45 -0.52 -4.75 1.28
CA THR A 45 -0.26 -5.68 0.17
C THR A 45 0.71 -5.07 -0.86
N MET A 46 0.65 -3.75 -1.07
CA MET A 46 1.49 -3.01 -2.02
C MET A 46 2.91 -2.69 -1.52
N GLY A 47 3.28 -3.01 -0.28
CA GLY A 47 4.63 -2.72 0.25
C GLY A 47 5.77 -3.34 -0.59
N HIS A 48 5.56 -4.52 -1.16
CA HIS A 48 6.50 -5.13 -2.09
C HIS A 48 6.58 -4.39 -3.43
N VAL A 49 5.46 -3.83 -3.91
CA VAL A 49 5.37 -3.13 -5.20
C VAL A 49 6.22 -1.87 -5.20
N VAL A 50 6.20 -1.09 -4.11
CA VAL A 50 7.00 0.15 -4.00
C VAL A 50 8.51 -0.14 -4.04
N LYS A 51 8.96 -1.20 -3.35
CA LYS A 51 10.37 -1.63 -3.40
C LYS A 51 10.79 -2.02 -4.81
N TRP A 52 9.97 -2.80 -5.51
CA TRP A 52 10.26 -3.21 -6.88
C TRP A 52 10.22 -2.03 -7.85
N LEU A 53 9.28 -1.09 -7.70
CA LEU A 53 9.24 0.14 -8.50
C LEU A 53 10.54 0.95 -8.36
N ALA A 54 11.03 1.15 -7.14
CA ALA A 54 12.29 1.86 -6.92
C ALA A 54 13.48 1.16 -7.60
N ILE A 55 13.56 -0.17 -7.49
CA ILE A 55 14.59 -0.96 -8.17
C ILE A 55 14.48 -0.84 -9.68
N THR A 56 13.27 -0.91 -10.24
CA THR A 56 13.03 -0.76 -11.69
C THR A 56 13.48 0.60 -12.20
N VAL A 57 13.17 1.68 -11.48
CA VAL A 57 13.62 3.03 -11.86
C VAL A 57 15.14 3.13 -11.88
N LEU A 58 15.82 2.60 -10.85
CA LEU A 58 17.28 2.57 -10.80
C LEU A 58 17.88 1.72 -11.95
N ALA A 59 17.29 0.56 -12.23
CA ALA A 59 17.72 -0.31 -13.32
C ALA A 59 17.57 0.36 -14.69
N ILE A 60 16.50 1.14 -14.91
CA ILE A 60 16.31 1.92 -16.15
C ILE A 60 17.41 2.96 -16.31
N ILE A 61 17.72 3.73 -15.26
CA ILE A 61 18.76 4.77 -15.31
C ILE A 61 20.12 4.15 -15.67
N VAL A 62 20.51 3.08 -14.96
CA VAL A 62 21.76 2.35 -15.22
C VAL A 62 21.76 1.73 -16.62
N GLY A 63 20.63 1.18 -17.05
CA GLY A 63 20.46 0.59 -18.38
C GLY A 63 20.67 1.60 -19.50
N ILE A 64 20.03 2.78 -19.41
CA ILE A 64 20.20 3.85 -20.39
C ILE A 64 21.66 4.34 -20.44
N ALA A 65 22.27 4.57 -19.28
CA ALA A 65 23.67 5.00 -19.20
C ALA A 65 24.62 3.96 -19.84
N SER A 66 24.42 2.67 -19.55
CA SER A 66 25.25 1.58 -20.10
C SER A 66 25.05 1.42 -21.62
N LEU A 67 23.82 1.60 -22.11
CA LEU A 67 23.52 1.53 -23.54
C LEU A 67 24.19 2.68 -24.30
N TYR A 68 24.20 3.90 -23.74
CA TYR A 68 24.87 5.04 -24.37
C TYR A 68 26.37 4.79 -24.61
N GLU A 69 27.09 4.31 -23.59
CA GLU A 69 28.51 4.01 -23.72
C GLU A 69 28.80 2.88 -24.72
N ASN A 70 27.96 1.83 -24.73
CA ASN A 70 28.13 0.71 -25.66
C ASN A 70 27.78 1.07 -27.10
N THR A 71 26.74 1.87 -27.33
CA THR A 71 26.41 2.36 -28.68
C THR A 71 27.51 3.24 -29.24
N LEU A 72 28.11 4.13 -28.43
CA LEU A 72 29.26 4.93 -28.85
C LEU A 72 30.49 4.08 -29.19
N LYS A 73 30.80 3.05 -28.38
CA LYS A 73 31.89 2.12 -28.67
C LYS A 73 31.69 1.39 -29.99
N ILE A 74 30.48 0.87 -30.23
CA ILE A 74 30.14 0.17 -31.48
C ILE A 74 30.26 1.13 -32.67
N TRP A 75 29.76 2.35 -32.55
CA TRP A 75 29.86 3.34 -33.62
C TRP A 75 31.31 3.74 -33.91
N GLY A 76 32.15 3.86 -32.88
CA GLY A 76 33.59 4.10 -33.02
C GLY A 76 34.35 2.96 -33.72
N TRP A 77 33.85 1.72 -33.69
CA TRP A 77 34.42 0.61 -34.46
C TRP A 77 34.02 0.67 -35.94
N PHE A 78 32.82 1.16 -36.24
CA PHE A 78 32.34 1.30 -37.63
C PHE A 78 32.91 2.53 -38.35
N HIS A 79 33.40 3.53 -37.61
CA HIS A 79 33.99 4.75 -38.18
C HIS A 79 35.53 4.71 -38.25
N LYS A 80 36.13 3.53 -38.12
CA LYS A 80 37.56 3.27 -38.30
C LYS A 80 37.80 2.47 -39.58
#